data_AF-A0A1Q6GR13-F1
#
_entry.id   AF-A0A1Q6GR13-F1
#
_cell.length_a   1.000
_cell.length_b   1.000
_cell.length_c   1.000
_cell.angle_alpha   90.00
_cell.angle_beta   90.00
_cell.angle_gamma   90.00
#
_symmetry.space_group_name_H-M   'P 1'
#
loop_
_entity.id
_entity.type
_entity.pdbx_description
1 polymer ?
#
loop_
_entity_poly.entity_id
_entity_poly.type
_entity_poly.pdbx_seq_one_letter_code
_entity_poly.pdbx_strand_id
1 'polypeptide(L)'
;MSRTIKEIYNEAVQERNRRLELTEFASDSKLSVMNGILWTVAAVIYSFETLLDVFAVDISEAINNRINGTPDYYANALLQYQQGDELTVREDGLAFGYAQVDETKRIITQVSYVESTDDSNLDSKLVLKIATGTKGHLEAIPAEELVPINAYIGKLKFAGTRIEVISTKGDVLVPRLTVFYDGAVPEAEMYDSIETRIRDYIMGIDFDAAVYVSRLTDAIRRAEHVTDVYIDETAIPEQGVFIACHDTDGQIQPLQRVGRMTYTASGYLKESSRKDEESELPTFREAITLKVENHEI
;
A
#
# COMPACT_ATOMS: atom_id res chain seq x y z
N MET A 1 21.51 -12.05 16.96
CA MET A 1 22.75 -12.86 16.95
C MET A 1 23.65 -12.30 18.01
N SER A 2 23.91 -13.12 19.01
CA SER A 2 24.65 -12.83 20.23
C SER A 2 26.10 -12.52 19.91
N ARG A 3 26.65 -11.56 20.65
CA ARG A 3 28.06 -11.20 20.55
C ARG A 3 28.89 -12.28 21.22
N THR A 4 30.14 -12.44 20.83
CA THR A 4 31.05 -13.37 21.51
C THR A 4 31.43 -12.84 22.89
N ILE A 5 31.75 -13.74 23.82
CA ILE A 5 32.25 -13.39 25.17
C ILE A 5 33.43 -12.41 25.09
N LYS A 6 34.30 -12.57 24.09
CA LYS A 6 35.48 -11.72 23.89
C LYS A 6 35.10 -10.30 23.50
N GLU A 7 34.08 -10.12 22.65
CA GLU A 7 33.61 -8.78 22.24
C GLU A 7 33.01 -8.05 23.43
N ILE A 8 32.12 -8.72 24.18
CA ILE A 8 31.50 -8.15 25.39
C ILE A 8 32.55 -7.79 26.44
N TYR A 9 33.54 -8.66 26.64
CA TYR A 9 34.65 -8.40 27.55
C TYR A 9 35.48 -7.19 27.11
N ASN A 10 35.81 -7.08 25.82
CA ASN A 10 36.61 -5.98 25.30
C ASN A 10 35.88 -4.64 25.42
N GLU A 11 34.57 -4.59 25.17
CA GLU A 11 33.74 -3.40 25.42
C GLU A 11 33.76 -3.01 26.90
N ALA A 12 33.62 -3.98 27.80
CA ALA A 12 33.63 -3.73 29.24
C ALA A 12 35.01 -3.22 29.74
N VAL A 13 36.10 -3.72 29.15
CA VAL A 13 37.47 -3.23 29.40
C VAL A 13 37.65 -1.80 28.88
N GLN A 14 37.12 -1.48 27.69
CA GLN A 14 37.16 -0.13 27.14
C GLN A 14 36.40 0.86 28.01
N GLU A 15 35.19 0.50 28.45
CA GLU A 15 34.37 1.35 29.33
C GLU A 15 35.03 1.56 30.70
N ARG A 16 35.68 0.53 31.27
CA ARG A 16 36.50 0.68 32.47
C ARG A 16 37.62 1.70 32.24
N ASN A 17 38.37 1.57 31.15
CA ASN A 17 39.50 2.45 30.84
C ASN A 17 39.08 3.91 30.59
N ARG A 18 37.82 4.15 30.25
CA ARG A 18 37.24 5.49 30.07
C ARG A 18 36.96 6.18 31.41
N ARG A 19 36.79 5.43 32.50
CA ARG A 19 36.42 5.97 33.83
C ARG A 19 37.68 6.24 34.66
N LEU A 20 37.99 7.53 34.83
CA LEU A 20 39.12 8.02 35.62
C LEU A 20 39.12 7.49 37.07
N GLU A 21 37.95 7.21 37.64
CA GLU A 21 37.77 6.68 39.00
C GLU A 21 38.27 5.23 39.15
N LEU A 22 38.41 4.48 38.04
CA LEU A 22 38.80 3.07 38.04
C LEU A 22 40.27 2.85 37.66
N THR A 23 41.04 3.93 37.48
CA THR A 23 42.45 3.88 37.08
C THR A 23 43.32 3.10 38.07
N GLU A 24 42.99 3.15 39.36
CA GLU A 24 43.72 2.42 40.42
C GLU A 24 43.59 0.89 40.30
N PHE A 25 42.57 0.42 39.58
CA PHE A 25 42.30 -1.01 39.33
C PHE A 25 42.68 -1.44 37.91
N ALA A 26 43.30 -0.54 37.13
CA ALA A 26 43.80 -0.85 35.80
C ALA A 26 45.01 -1.78 35.91
N SER A 27 44.83 -3.04 35.50
CA SER A 27 45.89 -4.04 35.47
C SER A 27 45.82 -4.82 34.16
N ASP A 28 46.97 -4.97 33.50
CA ASP A 28 47.11 -5.75 32.27
C ASP A 28 47.18 -7.27 32.53
N SER A 29 47.20 -7.68 33.80
CA SER A 29 47.22 -9.10 34.17
C SER A 29 45.86 -9.75 33.92
N LYS A 30 45.88 -10.87 33.20
CA LYS A 30 44.69 -11.75 33.03
C LYS A 30 44.14 -12.28 34.36
N LEU A 31 44.94 -12.26 35.42
CA LEU A 31 44.56 -12.72 36.77
C LEU A 31 44.16 -11.57 37.71
N SER A 32 44.05 -10.32 37.21
CA SER A 32 43.53 -9.21 38.01
C SER A 32 42.09 -9.49 38.43
N VAL A 33 41.76 -9.21 39.69
CA VAL A 33 40.41 -9.37 40.24
C VAL A 33 39.38 -8.62 39.40
N MET A 34 39.72 -7.41 38.93
CA MET A 34 38.83 -6.62 38.07
C MET A 34 38.62 -7.27 36.70
N ASN A 35 39.67 -7.81 36.08
CA ASN A 35 39.54 -8.53 34.80
C ASN A 35 38.76 -9.84 34.97
N GLY A 36 38.91 -10.51 36.13
CA GLY A 36 38.10 -11.67 36.50
C GLY A 36 36.61 -11.33 36.61
N ILE A 37 36.27 -10.23 37.30
CA ILE A 37 34.88 -9.74 37.42
C ILE A 37 34.32 -9.38 36.03
N LEU A 38 35.07 -8.65 35.20
CA LEU A 38 34.64 -8.30 33.84
C LEU A 38 34.42 -9.54 32.98
N TRP A 39 35.27 -10.57 33.11
CA TRP A 39 35.11 -11.83 32.39
C TRP A 39 33.88 -12.61 32.87
N THR A 40 33.62 -12.65 34.19
CA THR A 40 32.40 -13.26 34.74
C THR A 40 31.15 -12.54 34.27
N VAL A 41 31.12 -11.20 34.31
CA VAL A 41 29.99 -10.40 33.82
C VAL A 41 29.80 -10.59 32.32
N ALA A 42 30.88 -10.61 31.53
CA ALA A 42 30.81 -10.89 30.10
C ALA A 42 30.24 -12.29 29.81
N ALA A 43 30.60 -13.30 30.62
CA ALA A 43 30.02 -14.64 30.51
C ALA A 43 28.52 -14.65 30.82
N VAL A 44 28.07 -13.91 31.85
CA VAL A 44 26.63 -13.79 32.18
C VAL A 44 25.85 -13.09 31.07
N ILE A 45 26.38 -11.99 30.54
CA ILE A 45 25.76 -11.25 29.42
C ILE A 45 25.69 -12.14 28.18
N TYR A 46 26.78 -12.84 27.85
CA TYR A 46 26.80 -13.78 26.73
C TYR A 46 25.74 -14.87 26.88
N SER A 47 25.65 -15.51 28.06
CA SER A 47 24.63 -16.53 28.31
C SER A 47 23.21 -15.98 28.16
N PHE A 48 22.97 -14.74 28.59
CA PHE A 48 21.68 -14.08 28.40
C PHE A 48 21.38 -13.77 26.93
N GLU A 49 22.33 -13.22 26.18
CA GLU A 49 22.18 -12.95 24.74
C GLU A 49 21.95 -14.24 23.95
N THR A 50 22.65 -15.33 24.25
CA THR A 50 22.43 -16.64 23.63
C THR A 50 21.04 -17.19 23.95
N LEU A 51 20.55 -17.02 25.18
CA LEU A 51 19.19 -17.42 25.55
C LEU A 51 18.14 -16.60 24.78
N LEU A 52 18.36 -15.30 24.60
CA LEU A 52 17.46 -14.46 23.79
C LEU A 52 17.48 -14.83 22.30
N ASP A 53 18.63 -15.21 21.74
CA ASP A 53 18.69 -15.72 20.36
C ASP A 53 17.86 -17.01 20.22
N VAL A 54 17.99 -17.96 21.15
CA VAL A 54 17.20 -19.20 21.14
C VAL A 54 15.71 -18.90 21.33
N PHE A 55 15.37 -18.02 22.28
CA PHE A 55 13.98 -17.59 22.47
C PHE A 55 13.39 -16.92 21.23
N ALA A 56 14.16 -16.11 20.51
CA ALA A 56 13.72 -15.50 19.27
C ALA A 56 13.46 -16.55 18.18
N VAL A 57 14.28 -17.61 18.11
CA VAL A 57 14.04 -18.76 17.22
C VAL A 57 12.75 -19.50 17.62
N ASP A 58 12.59 -19.84 18.90
CA ASP A 58 11.41 -20.56 19.41
C ASP A 58 10.11 -19.77 19.17
N ILE A 59 10.12 -18.46 19.40
CA ILE A 59 8.98 -17.57 19.11
C ILE A 59 8.71 -17.51 17.62
N SER A 60 9.74 -17.40 16.78
CA SER A 60 9.57 -17.39 15.32
C SER A 60 8.96 -18.70 14.83
N GLU A 61 9.41 -19.84 15.36
CA GLU A 61 8.83 -21.16 15.07
C GLU A 61 7.38 -21.27 15.55
N ALA A 62 7.08 -20.85 16.78
CA ALA A 62 5.72 -20.84 17.32
C ALA A 62 4.76 -19.92 16.54
N ILE A 63 5.25 -18.79 16.03
CA ILE A 63 4.49 -17.88 15.16
C ILE A 63 4.29 -18.51 13.78
N ASN A 64 5.33 -19.06 13.16
CA ASN A 64 5.23 -19.71 11.86
C ASN A 64 4.25 -20.90 11.87
N ASN A 65 4.15 -21.59 13.00
CA ASN A 65 3.19 -22.68 13.20
C ASN A 65 1.75 -22.20 13.44
N ARG A 66 1.54 -20.91 13.73
CA ARG A 66 0.20 -20.31 13.88
C ARG A 66 -0.20 -19.58 12.60
N ILE A 67 -0.81 -20.33 11.69
CA ILE A 67 -1.49 -19.72 10.55
C ILE A 67 -2.85 -19.22 11.04
N ASN A 68 -3.00 -17.91 11.08
CA ASN A 68 -4.27 -17.27 11.42
C ASN A 68 -4.97 -16.88 10.11
N GLY A 69 -6.18 -17.37 9.87
CA GLY A 69 -6.99 -17.01 8.70
C GLY A 69 -7.59 -15.60 8.78
N THR A 70 -6.79 -14.59 9.11
CA THR A 70 -7.21 -13.18 9.13
C THR A 70 -7.32 -12.62 7.71
N PRO A 71 -8.07 -11.53 7.48
CA PRO A 71 -8.08 -10.82 6.20
C PRO A 71 -6.66 -10.48 5.69
N ASP A 72 -5.79 -10.00 6.58
CA ASP A 72 -4.39 -9.71 6.28
C ASP A 72 -3.62 -10.95 5.79
N TYR A 73 -3.90 -12.13 6.35
CA TYR A 73 -3.24 -13.36 5.90
C TYR A 73 -3.55 -13.65 4.43
N TYR A 74 -4.82 -13.52 4.03
CA TYR A 74 -5.22 -13.73 2.64
C TYR A 74 -4.67 -12.64 1.70
N ALA A 75 -4.64 -11.39 2.14
CA ALA A 75 -4.06 -10.30 1.37
C ALA A 75 -2.56 -10.51 1.12
N ASN A 76 -1.81 -10.86 2.17
CA ASN A 76 -0.37 -11.15 2.06
C ASN A 76 -0.11 -12.40 1.23
N ALA A 77 -0.97 -13.42 1.29
CA ALA A 77 -0.84 -14.60 0.44
C ALA A 77 -1.03 -14.25 -1.05
N LEU A 78 -2.01 -13.41 -1.39
CA LEU A 78 -2.20 -12.96 -2.77
C LEU A 78 -0.98 -12.20 -3.31
N LEU A 79 -0.31 -11.38 -2.49
CA LEU A 79 0.96 -10.74 -2.89
C LEU A 79 2.10 -11.75 -3.15
N GLN A 80 2.02 -12.95 -2.59
CA GLN A 80 3.01 -14.02 -2.78
C GLN A 80 2.66 -14.96 -3.94
N TYR A 81 1.49 -14.80 -4.57
CA TYR A 81 1.05 -15.64 -5.69
C TYR A 81 2.06 -15.62 -6.83
N GLN A 82 2.47 -16.80 -7.29
CA GLN A 82 3.34 -17.02 -8.44
C GLN A 82 2.55 -17.65 -9.57
N GLN A 83 2.46 -16.94 -10.70
CA GLN A 83 1.76 -17.38 -11.89
C GLN A 83 2.41 -18.65 -12.48
N GLY A 84 1.59 -19.68 -12.74
CA GLY A 84 2.03 -20.93 -13.34
C GLY A 84 2.76 -21.92 -12.41
N ASP A 85 3.10 -21.52 -11.19
CA ASP A 85 3.76 -22.40 -10.22
C ASP A 85 2.74 -23.16 -9.36
N GLU A 86 3.03 -24.43 -9.09
CA GLU A 86 2.18 -25.26 -8.25
C GLU A 86 2.44 -25.02 -6.76
N LEU A 87 1.34 -24.80 -6.04
CA LEU A 87 1.36 -24.69 -4.59
C LEU A 87 1.49 -26.08 -3.95
N THR A 88 2.56 -26.29 -3.19
CA THR A 88 2.84 -27.55 -2.48
C THR A 88 2.57 -27.41 -0.99
N VAL A 89 2.27 -28.53 -0.31
CA VAL A 89 2.22 -28.55 1.15
C VAL A 89 3.65 -28.44 1.67
N ARG A 90 3.90 -27.54 2.62
CA ARG A 90 5.21 -27.38 3.25
C ARG A 90 5.60 -28.66 4.01
N GLU A 91 6.89 -28.83 4.27
CA GLU A 91 7.40 -30.01 4.98
C GLU A 91 6.79 -30.20 6.38
N ASP A 92 6.34 -29.12 7.02
CA ASP A 92 5.63 -29.13 8.31
C ASP A 92 4.18 -29.66 8.22
N GLY A 93 3.61 -29.75 7.02
CA GLY A 93 2.21 -30.15 6.80
C GLY A 93 1.17 -29.12 7.26
N LEU A 94 1.59 -27.95 7.75
CA LEU A 94 0.73 -26.94 8.36
C LEU A 94 0.31 -25.88 7.34
N ALA A 95 1.19 -25.54 6.40
CA ALA A 95 0.93 -24.51 5.41
C ALA A 95 1.13 -25.00 3.98
N PHE A 96 0.63 -24.19 3.05
CA PHE A 96 1.00 -24.28 1.65
C PHE A 96 2.12 -23.28 1.34
N GLY A 97 2.99 -23.64 0.40
CA GLY A 97 4.07 -22.79 -0.06
C GLY A 97 4.61 -23.22 -1.43
N TYR A 98 5.36 -22.31 -2.05
CA TYR A 98 6.09 -22.59 -3.29
C TYR A 98 7.44 -23.22 -2.98
N ALA A 99 7.87 -24.18 -3.79
CA ALA A 99 9.18 -24.83 -3.64
C ALA A 99 10.35 -23.87 -3.93
N GLN A 100 10.15 -22.94 -4.86
CA GLN A 100 11.09 -21.87 -5.19
C GLN A 100 10.34 -20.55 -5.30
N VAL A 101 10.90 -19.50 -4.69
CA VAL A 101 10.37 -18.15 -4.80
C VAL A 101 10.90 -17.50 -6.09
N ASP A 102 9.98 -17.10 -6.97
CA ASP A 102 10.28 -16.37 -8.20
C ASP A 102 9.46 -15.08 -8.23
N GLU A 103 10.13 -13.96 -7.92
CA GLU A 103 9.48 -12.65 -7.88
C GLU A 103 8.99 -12.19 -9.25
N THR A 104 9.58 -12.69 -10.34
CA THR A 104 9.19 -12.30 -11.71
C THR A 104 7.81 -12.84 -12.10
N LYS A 105 7.34 -13.89 -11.41
CA LYS A 105 6.01 -14.49 -11.60
C LYS A 105 4.95 -13.89 -10.68
N ARG A 106 5.31 -12.95 -9.81
CA ARG A 106 4.37 -12.28 -8.91
C ARG A 106 3.68 -11.14 -9.65
N ILE A 107 2.52 -11.45 -10.23
CA ILE A 107 1.74 -10.50 -11.01
C ILE A 107 0.90 -9.56 -10.13
N ILE A 108 0.57 -9.95 -8.90
CA ILE A 108 -0.23 -9.14 -7.97
C ILE A 108 0.70 -8.19 -7.22
N THR A 109 0.47 -6.89 -7.37
CA THR A 109 1.33 -5.84 -6.79
C THR A 109 0.63 -5.05 -5.69
N GLN A 110 -0.70 -4.99 -5.74
CA GLN A 110 -1.53 -4.30 -4.76
C GLN A 110 -2.67 -5.22 -4.34
N VAL A 111 -2.95 -5.22 -3.03
CA VAL A 111 -4.08 -5.94 -2.46
C VAL A 111 -4.71 -5.11 -1.34
N SER A 112 -6.03 -5.02 -1.33
CA SER A 112 -6.79 -4.56 -0.16
C SER A 112 -7.93 -5.54 0.14
N TYR A 113 -8.55 -5.38 1.29
CA TYR A 113 -9.67 -6.19 1.69
C TYR A 113 -10.79 -5.35 2.28
N VAL A 114 -12.03 -5.77 2.02
CA VAL A 114 -13.24 -5.20 2.60
C VAL A 114 -14.13 -6.33 3.08
N GLU A 115 -14.56 -6.24 4.34
CA GLU A 115 -15.60 -7.13 4.85
C GLU A 115 -16.97 -6.55 4.46
N SER A 116 -17.67 -7.26 3.58
CA SER A 116 -19.03 -6.92 3.22
C SER A 116 -19.97 -7.62 4.21
N THR A 117 -20.42 -6.86 5.19
CA THR A 117 -21.54 -7.23 6.07
C THR A 117 -22.84 -6.74 5.44
N ASP A 118 -23.67 -7.64 4.96
CA ASP A 118 -25.01 -7.30 4.49
C ASP A 118 -25.98 -7.52 5.65
N ASP A 119 -26.67 -6.46 6.10
CA ASP A 119 -27.65 -6.56 7.20
C ASP A 119 -28.83 -7.49 6.86
N SER A 120 -29.06 -7.77 5.56
CA SER A 120 -30.08 -8.69 5.08
C SER A 120 -29.56 -10.12 4.86
N ASN A 121 -28.25 -10.29 4.70
CA ASN A 121 -27.60 -11.55 4.38
C ASN A 121 -26.58 -11.88 5.48
N LEU A 122 -26.93 -12.80 6.38
CA LEU A 122 -26.07 -13.22 7.51
C LEU A 122 -24.69 -13.75 7.08
N ASP A 123 -24.51 -14.05 5.80
CA ASP A 123 -23.26 -14.49 5.23
C ASP A 123 -22.36 -13.29 4.89
N SER A 124 -21.51 -12.91 5.84
CA SER A 124 -20.41 -11.97 5.58
C SER A 124 -19.46 -12.54 4.54
N LYS A 125 -19.05 -11.72 3.57
CA LYS A 125 -18.05 -12.09 2.55
C LYS A 125 -16.83 -11.20 2.67
N LEU A 126 -15.65 -11.81 2.55
CA LEU A 126 -14.39 -11.09 2.46
C LEU A 126 -14.10 -10.80 0.99
N VAL A 127 -14.13 -9.53 0.61
CA VAL A 127 -13.80 -9.07 -0.75
C VAL A 127 -12.34 -8.66 -0.77
N LEU A 128 -11.53 -9.32 -1.60
CA LEU A 128 -10.12 -9.01 -1.82
C LEU A 128 -9.98 -8.29 -3.16
N LYS A 129 -9.61 -7.01 -3.14
CA LYS A 129 -9.33 -6.24 -4.35
C LYS A 129 -7.88 -6.40 -4.72
N ILE A 130 -7.60 -6.72 -5.97
CA ILE A 130 -6.24 -6.92 -6.47
C ILE A 130 -5.97 -6.13 -7.74
N ALA A 131 -4.74 -5.65 -7.89
CA ALA A 131 -4.27 -5.00 -9.12
C ALA A 131 -2.81 -5.35 -9.43
N THR A 132 -2.45 -5.18 -10.71
CA THR A 132 -1.08 -5.34 -11.21
C THR A 132 -0.51 -3.99 -11.65
N GLY A 133 0.82 -3.90 -11.80
CA GLY A 133 1.52 -2.70 -12.25
C GLY A 133 2.25 -1.91 -11.16
N THR A 134 2.63 -0.69 -11.49
CA THR A 134 3.36 0.21 -10.58
C THR A 134 2.44 1.31 -10.06
N LYS A 135 2.78 1.94 -8.93
CA LYS A 135 2.01 3.06 -8.39
C LYS A 135 1.83 4.15 -9.46
N GLY A 136 0.57 4.52 -9.76
CA GLY A 136 0.22 5.45 -10.85
C GLY A 136 -0.17 4.81 -12.18
N HIS A 137 0.24 3.56 -12.41
CA HIS A 137 -0.04 2.78 -13.62
C HIS A 137 -0.53 1.39 -13.21
N LEU A 138 -1.53 1.38 -12.32
CA LEU A 138 -2.19 0.14 -11.92
C LEU A 138 -3.20 -0.26 -12.98
N GLU A 139 -3.31 -1.56 -13.19
CA GLU A 139 -4.21 -2.15 -14.17
C GLU A 139 -4.94 -3.36 -13.58
N ALA A 140 -6.09 -3.64 -14.19
CA ALA A 140 -6.88 -4.82 -13.86
C ALA A 140 -6.14 -6.07 -14.33
N ILE A 141 -6.19 -7.13 -13.53
CA ILE A 141 -5.68 -8.44 -13.92
C ILE A 141 -6.69 -9.06 -14.91
N PRO A 142 -6.23 -9.59 -16.07
CA PRO A 142 -7.11 -10.23 -17.05
C PRO A 142 -7.94 -11.36 -16.44
N ALA A 143 -9.18 -11.52 -16.92
CA ALA A 143 -10.11 -12.52 -16.39
C ALA A 143 -9.58 -13.97 -16.47
N GLU A 144 -8.76 -14.27 -17.46
CA GLU A 144 -8.07 -15.57 -17.62
C GLU A 144 -7.07 -15.86 -16.49
N GLU A 145 -6.41 -14.83 -15.97
CA GLU A 145 -5.46 -14.93 -14.84
C GLU A 145 -6.19 -14.95 -13.48
N LEU A 146 -7.44 -14.46 -13.42
CA LEU A 146 -8.24 -14.54 -12.19
C LEU A 146 -8.64 -15.98 -11.84
N VAL A 147 -8.77 -16.87 -12.83
CA VAL A 147 -9.12 -18.29 -12.59
C VAL A 147 -8.06 -19.00 -11.73
N PRO A 148 -6.76 -19.00 -12.09
CA PRO A 148 -5.74 -19.62 -11.25
C PRO A 148 -5.51 -18.90 -9.92
N ILE A 149 -5.71 -17.57 -9.84
CA ILE A 149 -5.67 -16.83 -8.56
C ILE A 149 -6.79 -17.29 -7.63
N ASN A 150 -8.02 -17.45 -8.14
CA ASN A 150 -9.14 -17.97 -7.38
C ASN A 150 -8.92 -19.40 -6.92
N ALA A 151 -8.27 -20.24 -7.74
CA ALA A 151 -7.87 -21.58 -7.34
C ALA A 151 -6.80 -21.56 -6.23
N TYR A 152 -5.83 -20.66 -6.31
CA TYR A 152 -4.78 -20.48 -5.30
C TYR A 152 -5.36 -20.09 -3.94
N ILE A 153 -6.19 -19.05 -3.88
CA ILE A 153 -6.84 -18.64 -2.62
C ILE A 153 -7.80 -19.71 -2.12
N GLY A 154 -8.44 -20.46 -3.03
CA GLY A 154 -9.29 -21.60 -2.72
C GLY A 154 -8.56 -22.76 -2.02
N LYS A 155 -7.26 -22.94 -2.25
CA LYS A 155 -6.42 -23.91 -1.51
C LYS A 155 -6.05 -23.40 -0.11
N LEU A 156 -5.86 -22.08 0.03
CA LEU A 156 -5.40 -21.44 1.27
C LEU A 156 -6.53 -21.10 2.24
N LYS A 157 -7.76 -20.93 1.74
CA LYS A 157 -8.90 -20.52 2.56
C LYS A 157 -9.22 -21.56 3.63
N PHE A 158 -9.56 -21.06 4.81
CA PHE A 158 -10.10 -21.89 5.87
C PHE A 158 -11.55 -22.27 5.55
N ALA A 159 -11.97 -23.45 6.02
CA ALA A 159 -13.34 -23.91 5.85
C ALA A 159 -14.33 -22.92 6.49
N GLY A 160 -15.39 -22.59 5.77
CA GLY A 160 -16.41 -21.62 6.21
C GLY A 160 -16.13 -20.17 5.82
N THR A 161 -14.91 -19.81 5.39
CA THR A 161 -14.62 -18.46 4.90
C THR A 161 -15.07 -18.28 3.46
N ARG A 162 -15.95 -17.30 3.21
CA ARG A 162 -16.34 -16.88 1.86
C ARG A 162 -15.43 -15.74 1.41
N ILE A 163 -14.62 -16.01 0.40
CA ILE A 163 -13.67 -15.05 -0.18
C ILE A 163 -14.09 -14.81 -1.62
N GLU A 164 -14.14 -13.54 -2.01
CA GLU A 164 -14.36 -13.06 -3.36
C GLU A 164 -13.15 -12.24 -3.78
N VAL A 165 -12.47 -12.62 -4.85
CA VAL A 165 -11.34 -11.86 -5.39
C VAL A 165 -11.82 -11.07 -6.59
N ILE A 166 -11.63 -9.74 -6.55
CA ILE A 166 -12.04 -8.83 -7.63
C ILE A 166 -10.83 -8.05 -8.17
N SER A 167 -10.78 -7.91 -9.48
CA SER A 167 -9.83 -7.03 -10.17
C SER A 167 -10.57 -6.33 -11.30
N THR A 168 -10.98 -5.08 -11.06
CA THR A 168 -11.70 -4.28 -12.04
C THR A 168 -10.80 -3.18 -12.59
N LYS A 169 -11.19 -2.63 -13.74
CA LYS A 169 -10.55 -1.45 -14.32
C LYS A 169 -10.64 -0.29 -13.33
N GLY A 170 -9.59 0.54 -13.31
CA GLY A 170 -9.51 1.70 -12.42
C GLY A 170 -10.74 2.59 -12.50
N ASP A 171 -11.06 3.22 -11.37
CA ASP A 171 -12.19 4.14 -11.29
C ASP A 171 -11.84 5.43 -12.03
N VAL A 172 -12.70 5.84 -12.97
CA VAL A 172 -12.46 7.02 -13.80
C VAL A 172 -12.80 8.27 -13.01
N LEU A 173 -11.79 9.09 -12.73
CA LEU A 173 -11.95 10.38 -12.07
C LEU A 173 -12.36 11.45 -13.08
N VAL A 174 -13.45 12.16 -12.83
CA VAL A 174 -13.96 13.24 -13.68
C VAL A 174 -14.13 14.52 -12.84
N PRO A 175 -13.11 15.40 -12.78
CA PRO A 175 -13.17 16.66 -12.04
C PRO A 175 -13.79 17.77 -12.91
N ARG A 176 -15.11 17.98 -12.79
CA ARG A 176 -15.81 19.10 -13.46
C ARG A 176 -15.70 20.36 -12.62
N LEU A 177 -14.61 21.09 -12.78
CA LEU A 177 -14.26 22.23 -11.93
C LEU A 177 -13.98 23.47 -12.80
N THR A 178 -14.25 24.64 -12.25
CA THR A 178 -13.76 25.90 -12.82
C THR A 178 -12.45 26.27 -12.15
N VAL A 179 -11.39 26.44 -12.92
CA VAL A 179 -10.07 26.82 -12.41
C VAL A 179 -9.77 28.24 -12.88
N PHE A 180 -9.51 29.12 -11.91
CA PHE A 180 -9.09 30.49 -12.13
C PHE A 180 -7.56 30.58 -12.15
N TYR A 181 -7.02 31.34 -13.09
CA TYR A 181 -5.58 31.54 -13.23
C TYR A 181 -5.24 32.98 -13.60
N ASP A 182 -3.98 33.38 -13.37
CA ASP A 182 -3.51 34.76 -13.49
C ASP A 182 -3.31 35.27 -14.94
N GLY A 183 -3.48 34.41 -15.95
CA GLY A 183 -3.27 34.76 -17.36
C GLY A 183 -1.81 34.88 -17.81
N ALA A 184 -0.83 34.54 -16.96
CA ALA A 184 0.59 34.68 -17.28
C ALA A 184 1.10 33.64 -18.29
N VAL A 185 0.43 32.48 -18.38
CA VAL A 185 0.77 31.37 -19.29
C VAL A 185 -0.38 31.07 -20.25
N PRO A 186 -0.10 30.51 -21.45
CA PRO A 186 -1.13 30.07 -22.38
C PRO A 186 -2.02 28.96 -21.79
N GLU A 187 -3.29 28.90 -22.21
CA GLU A 187 -4.24 27.90 -21.72
C GLU A 187 -3.75 26.45 -21.90
N ALA A 188 -3.08 26.14 -23.01
CA ALA A 188 -2.56 24.80 -23.27
C ALA A 188 -1.54 24.36 -22.21
N GLU A 189 -0.64 25.26 -21.81
CA GLU A 189 0.38 25.01 -20.78
C GLU A 189 -0.27 24.90 -19.39
N MET A 190 -1.29 25.72 -19.13
CA MET A 190 -2.08 25.62 -17.90
C MET A 190 -2.78 24.26 -17.79
N TYR A 191 -3.40 23.77 -18.87
CA TYR A 191 -3.99 22.44 -18.89
C TYR A 191 -2.94 21.34 -18.63
N ASP A 192 -1.77 21.39 -19.26
CA ASP A 192 -0.69 20.43 -19.03
C ASP A 192 -0.21 20.42 -17.56
N SER A 193 -0.11 21.60 -16.95
CA SER A 193 0.27 21.78 -15.54
C SER A 193 -0.77 21.16 -14.60
N ILE A 194 -2.06 21.45 -14.82
CA ILE A 194 -3.16 20.91 -14.01
C ILE A 194 -3.27 19.40 -14.16
N GLU A 195 -3.18 18.87 -15.39
CA GLU A 195 -3.19 17.43 -15.65
C GLU A 195 -2.06 16.72 -14.91
N THR A 196 -0.85 17.28 -14.96
CA THR A 196 0.31 16.76 -14.21
C THR A 196 0.00 16.71 -12.70
N ARG A 197 -0.58 17.77 -12.13
CA ARG A 197 -0.95 17.79 -10.70
C ARG A 197 -2.00 16.75 -10.33
N ILE A 198 -2.97 16.49 -11.20
CA ILE A 198 -3.99 15.47 -10.97
C ILE A 198 -3.36 14.07 -11.06
N ARG A 199 -2.47 13.83 -12.03
CA ARG A 199 -1.72 12.57 -12.15
C ARG A 199 -0.82 12.34 -10.93
N ASP A 200 -0.09 13.35 -10.47
CA ASP A 200 0.71 13.30 -9.23
C ASP A 200 -0.14 12.95 -8.01
N TYR A 201 -1.35 13.53 -7.92
CA TYR A 201 -2.30 13.19 -6.86
C TYR A 201 -2.72 11.72 -6.90
N ILE A 202 -3.09 11.21 -8.08
CA ILE A 202 -3.44 9.79 -8.28
C ILE A 202 -2.26 8.88 -7.93
N MET A 203 -1.04 9.24 -8.33
CA MET A 203 0.19 8.51 -7.99
C MET A 203 0.50 8.54 -6.48
N GLY A 204 0.12 9.62 -5.79
CA GLY A 204 0.34 9.79 -4.36
C GLY A 204 -0.61 8.95 -3.50
N ILE A 205 -1.80 8.64 -4.00
CA ILE A 205 -2.83 7.88 -3.28
C ILE A 205 -2.41 6.41 -3.13
N ASP A 206 -2.59 5.88 -1.93
CA ASP A 206 -2.39 4.45 -1.65
C ASP A 206 -3.59 3.63 -2.14
N PHE A 207 -3.35 2.35 -2.44
CA PHE A 207 -4.40 1.46 -2.92
C PHE A 207 -5.57 1.36 -1.92
N ASP A 208 -6.79 1.49 -2.43
CA ASP A 208 -8.06 1.51 -1.69
C ASP A 208 -8.21 2.61 -0.63
N ALA A 209 -7.41 3.69 -0.75
CA ALA A 209 -7.56 4.85 0.12
C ALA A 209 -8.78 5.70 -0.25
N ALA A 210 -9.32 6.41 0.75
CA ALA A 210 -10.43 7.33 0.53
C ALA A 210 -10.00 8.54 -0.34
N VAL A 211 -10.79 8.82 -1.36
CA VAL A 211 -10.65 9.96 -2.26
C VAL A 211 -11.40 11.14 -1.65
N TYR A 212 -10.69 12.23 -1.35
CA TYR A 212 -11.28 13.44 -0.78
C TYR A 212 -11.36 14.54 -1.84
N VAL A 213 -12.53 15.17 -1.96
CA VAL A 213 -12.71 16.30 -2.89
C VAL A 213 -11.76 17.45 -2.54
N SER A 214 -11.60 17.75 -1.25
CA SER A 214 -10.70 18.81 -0.78
C SER A 214 -9.23 18.55 -1.16
N ARG A 215 -8.75 17.32 -1.06
CA ARG A 215 -7.37 16.97 -1.39
C ARG A 215 -7.10 17.07 -2.89
N LEU A 216 -8.07 16.70 -3.72
CA LEU A 216 -7.99 16.87 -5.17
C LEU A 216 -7.98 18.36 -5.54
N THR A 217 -8.88 19.17 -4.98
CA THR A 217 -8.89 20.62 -5.22
C THR A 217 -7.61 21.30 -4.75
N ASP A 218 -7.03 20.86 -3.63
CA ASP A 218 -5.75 21.37 -3.13
C ASP A 218 -4.58 20.97 -4.06
N ALA A 219 -4.61 19.77 -4.64
CA ALA A 219 -3.60 19.35 -5.61
C ALA A 219 -3.63 20.22 -6.87
N ILE A 220 -4.82 20.54 -7.38
CA ILE A 220 -4.99 21.44 -8.54
C ILE A 220 -4.53 22.85 -8.19
N ARG A 221 -4.89 23.39 -7.02
CA ARG A 221 -4.46 24.74 -6.57
C ARG A 221 -2.95 24.89 -6.43
N ARG A 222 -2.19 23.80 -6.28
CA ARG A 222 -0.71 23.81 -6.25
C ARG A 222 -0.06 23.90 -7.63
N ALA A 223 -0.83 23.86 -8.71
CA ALA A 223 -0.31 24.22 -10.03
C ALA A 223 0.13 25.69 -10.02
N GLU A 224 1.27 25.98 -10.65
CA GLU A 224 1.74 27.36 -10.79
C GLU A 224 0.72 28.17 -11.59
N HIS A 225 0.59 29.47 -11.28
CA HIS A 225 -0.37 30.41 -11.91
C HIS A 225 -1.87 30.16 -11.61
N VAL A 226 -2.25 29.06 -10.95
CA VAL A 226 -3.62 28.86 -10.47
C VAL A 226 -3.88 29.75 -9.25
N THR A 227 -4.93 30.55 -9.31
CA THR A 227 -5.33 31.46 -8.23
C THR A 227 -6.43 30.87 -7.37
N ASP A 228 -7.45 30.26 -7.99
CA ASP A 228 -8.53 29.58 -7.27
C ASP A 228 -9.14 28.41 -8.05
N VAL A 229 -9.81 27.53 -7.33
CA VAL A 229 -10.58 26.40 -7.86
C VAL A 229 -11.98 26.48 -7.29
N TYR A 230 -12.96 26.62 -8.17
CA TYR A 230 -14.36 26.83 -7.80
C TYR A 230 -15.26 25.73 -8.36
N ILE A 231 -16.26 25.38 -7.55
CA ILE A 231 -17.33 24.45 -7.91
C ILE A 231 -18.63 25.25 -7.95
N ASP A 232 -19.12 25.54 -9.15
CA ASP A 232 -20.41 26.21 -9.32
C ASP A 232 -21.55 25.21 -9.16
N GLU A 233 -22.24 25.26 -8.00
CA GLU A 233 -23.38 24.39 -7.71
C GLU A 233 -24.57 24.58 -8.66
N THR A 234 -24.60 25.68 -9.42
CA THR A 234 -25.68 26.03 -10.34
C THR A 234 -25.33 25.82 -11.81
N ALA A 235 -24.09 25.43 -12.12
CA ALA A 235 -23.64 25.23 -13.49
C ALA A 235 -24.35 24.05 -14.16
N ILE A 236 -24.57 24.19 -15.48
CA ILE A 236 -25.08 23.12 -16.35
C ILE A 236 -24.05 22.92 -17.47
N PRO A 237 -23.42 21.74 -17.58
CA PRO A 237 -23.57 20.56 -16.72
C PRO A 237 -23.07 20.79 -15.28
N GLU A 238 -23.61 19.99 -14.34
CA GLU A 238 -23.27 20.08 -12.91
C GLU A 238 -21.76 20.00 -12.68
N GLN A 239 -21.24 20.95 -11.89
CA GLN A 239 -19.85 20.95 -11.45
C GLN A 239 -19.67 20.18 -10.14
N GLY A 240 -18.49 19.58 -10.00
CA GLY A 240 -18.13 18.73 -8.89
C GLY A 240 -17.08 17.71 -9.28
N VAL A 241 -16.71 16.88 -8.32
CA VAL A 241 -15.85 15.71 -8.56
C VAL A 241 -16.76 14.51 -8.74
N PHE A 242 -16.59 13.82 -9.85
CA PHE A 242 -17.36 12.62 -10.18
C PHE A 242 -16.43 11.44 -10.35
N ILE A 243 -16.95 10.26 -10.05
CA ILE A 243 -16.26 8.99 -10.28
C ILE A 243 -17.21 8.05 -11.01
N ALA A 244 -16.70 7.38 -12.04
CA ALA A 244 -17.36 6.26 -12.69
C ALA A 244 -16.54 4.99 -12.45
N CYS A 245 -17.13 4.01 -11.79
CA CYS A 245 -16.51 2.71 -11.55
C CYS A 245 -16.89 1.71 -12.65
N HIS A 246 -16.11 0.64 -12.75
CA HIS A 246 -16.45 -0.50 -13.59
C HIS A 246 -17.03 -1.63 -12.73
N ASP A 247 -18.02 -2.34 -13.26
CA ASP A 247 -18.47 -3.60 -12.64
C ASP A 247 -17.50 -4.76 -12.93
N THR A 248 -17.83 -5.94 -12.41
CA THR A 248 -17.04 -7.17 -12.61
C THR A 248 -17.01 -7.64 -14.06
N ASP A 249 -17.96 -7.22 -14.89
CA ASP A 249 -18.00 -7.53 -16.32
C ASP A 249 -17.23 -6.49 -17.16
N GLY A 250 -16.67 -5.47 -16.51
CA GLY A 250 -15.88 -4.41 -17.14
C GLY A 250 -16.73 -3.32 -17.79
N GLN A 251 -18.02 -3.26 -17.50
CA GLN A 251 -18.95 -2.24 -17.96
C GLN A 251 -18.87 -1.00 -17.07
N ILE A 252 -18.89 0.18 -17.68
CA ILE A 252 -18.87 1.44 -16.94
C ILE A 252 -20.22 1.69 -16.25
N GLN A 253 -20.16 2.05 -14.98
CA GLN A 253 -21.33 2.47 -14.22
C GLN A 253 -21.55 3.99 -14.39
N PRO A 254 -22.77 4.49 -14.14
CA PRO A 254 -23.07 5.92 -14.23
C PRO A 254 -22.15 6.77 -13.34
N LEU A 255 -21.81 7.97 -13.82
CA LEU A 255 -21.06 8.96 -13.05
C LEU A 255 -21.75 9.28 -11.73
N GLN A 256 -21.04 9.09 -10.62
CA GLN A 256 -21.53 9.44 -9.28
C GLN A 256 -20.79 10.66 -8.75
N ARG A 257 -21.55 11.65 -8.26
CA ARG A 257 -20.96 12.83 -7.61
C ARG A 257 -20.39 12.45 -6.25
N VAL A 258 -19.13 12.80 -6.03
CA VAL A 258 -18.47 12.62 -4.74
C VAL A 258 -18.84 13.79 -3.84
N GLY A 259 -19.34 13.47 -2.64
CA GLY A 259 -19.59 14.45 -1.58
C GLY A 259 -18.27 14.88 -0.92
N ARG A 260 -18.11 14.68 0.40
CA ARG A 260 -16.82 14.97 1.07
C ARG A 260 -15.71 14.01 0.64
N MET A 261 -16.04 12.72 0.58
CA MET A 261 -15.12 11.64 0.25
C MET A 261 -15.87 10.40 -0.26
N THR A 262 -15.15 9.53 -0.96
CA THR A 262 -15.62 8.19 -1.34
C THR A 262 -14.47 7.21 -1.35
N TYR A 263 -14.77 5.91 -1.29
CA TYR A 263 -13.81 4.85 -1.55
C TYR A 263 -13.90 4.42 -3.01
N THR A 264 -12.78 3.98 -3.57
CA THR A 264 -12.73 3.41 -4.91
C THR A 264 -13.29 1.98 -4.91
N ALA A 265 -14.05 1.62 -5.93
CA ALA A 265 -14.52 0.25 -6.15
C ALA A 265 -13.36 -0.66 -6.56
N SER A 266 -12.53 -0.22 -7.50
CA SER A 266 -11.36 -0.95 -8.02
C SER A 266 -10.11 -0.90 -7.12
N GLY A 267 -10.06 0.04 -6.17
CA GLY A 267 -8.90 0.29 -5.32
C GLY A 267 -7.94 1.37 -5.87
N TYR A 268 -8.16 1.90 -7.08
CA TYR A 268 -7.30 2.92 -7.68
C TYR A 268 -8.05 3.80 -8.67
N LEU A 269 -7.49 4.98 -8.95
CA LEU A 269 -8.06 5.95 -9.89
C LEU A 269 -7.31 5.95 -11.22
N LYS A 270 -8.00 6.35 -12.28
CA LYS A 270 -7.41 6.61 -13.60
C LYS A 270 -8.07 7.79 -14.30
N GLU A 271 -7.39 8.29 -15.32
CA GLU A 271 -7.96 9.20 -16.31
C GLU A 271 -8.83 8.44 -17.31
N SER A 272 -9.87 9.10 -17.86
CA SER A 272 -10.65 8.57 -18.97
C SER A 272 -9.76 8.35 -20.20
N SER A 273 -9.83 7.17 -20.79
CA SER A 273 -9.16 6.84 -22.04
C SER A 273 -9.90 7.36 -23.28
N ARG A 274 -11.14 7.86 -23.12
CA ARG A 274 -12.02 8.30 -24.22
C ARG A 274 -12.27 7.23 -25.30
N LYS A 275 -12.13 5.95 -24.95
CA LYS A 275 -12.31 4.80 -25.83
C LYS A 275 -13.30 3.82 -25.24
N ASP A 276 -13.91 3.02 -26.10
CA ASP A 276 -14.82 1.92 -25.73
C ASP A 276 -15.91 2.40 -24.75
N GLU A 277 -16.04 1.72 -23.60
CA GLU A 277 -16.98 2.06 -22.53
C GLU A 277 -16.77 3.46 -21.93
N GLU A 278 -15.56 4.02 -22.04
CA GLU A 278 -15.22 5.36 -21.51
C GLU A 278 -15.41 6.47 -22.56
N SER A 279 -15.97 6.16 -23.73
CA SER A 279 -16.11 7.10 -24.85
C SER A 279 -16.91 8.36 -24.50
N GLU A 280 -17.89 8.28 -23.60
CA GLU A 280 -18.69 9.43 -23.16
C GLU A 280 -18.08 10.19 -21.97
N LEU A 281 -17.02 9.65 -21.35
CA LEU A 281 -16.39 10.27 -20.18
C LEU A 281 -15.29 11.25 -20.59
N PRO A 282 -15.36 12.52 -20.15
CA PRO A 282 -14.37 13.52 -20.54
C PRO A 282 -12.99 13.19 -19.94
N THR A 283 -11.94 13.55 -20.67
CA THR A 283 -10.56 13.65 -20.14
C THR A 283 -10.45 14.75 -19.09
N PHE A 284 -9.32 14.84 -18.37
CA PHE A 284 -9.13 15.93 -17.41
C PHE A 284 -9.21 17.30 -18.08
N ARG A 285 -8.64 17.43 -19.28
CA ARG A 285 -8.71 18.67 -20.07
C ARG A 285 -10.13 19.08 -20.43
N GLU A 286 -10.96 18.12 -20.81
CA GLU A 286 -12.35 18.37 -21.20
C GLU A 286 -13.26 18.63 -19.98
N ALA A 287 -12.92 18.08 -18.81
CA ALA A 287 -13.69 18.28 -17.59
C ALA A 287 -13.43 19.64 -16.94
N ILE A 288 -12.24 20.21 -17.13
CA ILE A 288 -11.81 21.45 -16.46
C ILE A 288 -12.09 22.66 -17.35
N THR A 289 -12.81 23.63 -16.78
CA THR A 289 -13.02 24.94 -17.42
C THR A 289 -12.02 25.94 -16.87
N LEU A 290 -11.16 26.50 -17.72
CA LEU A 290 -10.26 27.58 -17.34
C LEU A 290 -10.95 28.94 -17.46
N LYS A 291 -10.67 29.83 -16.51
CA LYS A 291 -11.04 31.25 -16.59
C LYS A 291 -9.88 32.12 -16.13
N VAL A 292 -9.60 33.18 -16.88
CA VAL A 292 -8.64 34.20 -16.44
C VAL A 292 -9.27 35.01 -15.32
N GLU A 293 -8.57 35.17 -14.21
CA GLU A 293 -9.02 36.00 -13.10
C GLU A 293 -8.73 37.47 -13.38
N ASN A 294 -9.74 38.16 -13.93
CA ASN A 294 -9.68 39.60 -14.09
C ASN A 294 -10.04 40.27 -12.76
N HIS A 295 -9.04 40.76 -12.03
CA HIS A 295 -9.27 41.72 -10.96
C HIS A 295 -9.64 43.07 -11.59
N GLU A 296 -10.90 43.26 -11.97
CA GLU A 296 -11.42 44.61 -12.16
C GLU A 296 -11.46 45.28 -10.77
N ILE A 297 -10.58 46.27 -10.59
CA ILE A 297 -10.56 47.19 -9.43
C ILE A 297 -11.73 48.17 -9.56
#